data_AF-A0A2H3CS34-F1
#
_entry.id   AF-A0A2H3CS34-F1
#
_cell.length_a   1.000
_cell.length_b   1.000
_cell.length_c   1.000
_cell.angle_alpha   90.00
_cell.angle_beta   90.00
_cell.angle_gamma   90.00
#
_symmetry.space_group_name_H-M   'P 1'
#
loop_
_entity.id
_entity.type
_entity.pdbx_description
1 polymer ?
#
loop_
_entity_poly.entity_id
_entity_poly.type
_entity_poly.pdbx_seq_one_letter_code
_entity_poly.pdbx_strand_id
1 'polypeptide(L)'
;MQTESYQDKLDRRDTNHNVVLALAAAGERCGTEVTREQLWASIRRKEFNRPARFFMWMLLHDGYTVGRHWKHISGQREIWGLAQQIWRQKTKTDLTITKGIIMSCGVRSPSSHRSQTKRGTETRFCQILISESAHLIWKMRNDRQRWTHALNRRMKLDCILSDRKRFQRKATQKSLVLKTWQGTLLEESSLPEDWTTINGVLVGIIK
;
A
#
# COMPACT_ATOMS: atom_id res chain seq x y z
N MET A 1 1.49 1.28 -38.88
CA MET A 1 1.11 1.25 -37.45
C MET A 1 -0.19 0.47 -37.34
N GLN A 2 -0.17 -0.71 -36.71
CA GLN A 2 -1.40 -1.46 -36.41
C GLN A 2 -2.14 -0.76 -35.27
N THR A 3 -3.41 -0.44 -35.50
CA THR A 3 -4.32 0.15 -34.51
C THR A 3 -4.72 -0.92 -33.51
N GLU A 4 -4.22 -0.80 -32.29
CA GLU A 4 -4.60 -1.63 -31.13
C GLU A 4 -6.14 -1.65 -31.00
N SER A 5 -6.75 -2.85 -30.87
CA SER A 5 -8.21 -2.99 -30.80
C SER A 5 -8.75 -2.30 -29.54
N TYR A 6 -9.96 -1.73 -29.61
CA TYR A 6 -10.62 -1.18 -28.42
C TYR A 6 -10.76 -2.23 -27.30
N GLN A 7 -10.86 -3.51 -27.67
CA GLN A 7 -10.89 -4.63 -26.72
C GLN A 7 -9.54 -4.82 -26.02
N ASP A 8 -8.42 -4.61 -26.71
CA ASP A 8 -7.07 -4.68 -26.12
C ASP A 8 -6.86 -3.53 -25.11
N LYS A 9 -7.40 -2.34 -25.42
CA LYS A 9 -7.39 -1.19 -24.49
C LYS A 9 -8.26 -1.41 -23.25
N LEU A 10 -9.25 -2.29 -23.34
CA LEU A 10 -10.09 -2.71 -22.21
C LEU A 10 -9.51 -3.93 -21.46
N ASP A 11 -8.43 -4.54 -21.95
CA ASP A 11 -7.77 -5.63 -21.23
C ASP A 11 -7.11 -5.09 -19.95
N ARG A 12 -7.83 -5.24 -18.85
CA ARG A 12 -7.33 -4.92 -17.51
C ARG A 12 -6.50 -6.09 -17.01
N ARG A 13 -5.37 -6.38 -17.68
CA ARG A 13 -4.48 -7.51 -17.39
C ARG A 13 -4.20 -7.68 -15.89
N ASP A 14 -3.82 -6.60 -15.21
CA ASP A 14 -3.50 -6.64 -13.77
C ASP A 14 -4.75 -6.90 -12.91
N THR A 15 -5.90 -6.36 -13.30
CA THR A 15 -7.17 -6.64 -12.63
C THR A 15 -7.54 -8.11 -12.81
N ASN A 16 -7.40 -8.65 -14.02
CA ASN A 16 -7.68 -10.05 -14.32
C ASN A 16 -6.76 -10.98 -13.51
N HIS A 17 -5.46 -10.69 -13.46
CA HIS A 17 -4.50 -11.43 -12.65
C HIS A 17 -4.85 -11.42 -11.16
N ASN A 18 -5.14 -10.23 -10.60
CA ASN A 18 -5.49 -10.09 -9.18
C ASN A 18 -6.82 -10.78 -8.84
N VAL A 19 -7.82 -10.71 -9.73
CA VAL A 19 -9.08 -11.43 -9.57
C VAL A 19 -8.82 -12.93 -9.54
N VAL A 20 -8.04 -13.49 -10.46
CA VAL A 20 -7.71 -14.93 -10.46
C VAL A 20 -7.03 -15.35 -9.17
N LEU A 21 -6.04 -14.58 -8.69
CA LEU A 21 -5.37 -14.85 -7.40
C LEU A 21 -6.35 -14.81 -6.22
N ALA A 22 -7.27 -13.84 -6.22
CA ALA A 22 -8.28 -13.70 -5.18
C ALA A 22 -9.27 -14.87 -5.20
N LEU A 23 -9.73 -15.29 -6.37
CA LEU A 23 -10.65 -16.42 -6.54
C LEU A 23 -10.01 -17.74 -6.12
N ALA A 24 -8.77 -18.00 -6.52
CA ALA A 24 -8.03 -19.20 -6.10
C ALA A 24 -7.91 -19.29 -4.57
N ALA A 25 -7.45 -18.21 -3.93
CA ALA A 25 -7.33 -18.16 -2.48
C ALA A 25 -8.70 -18.26 -1.76
N ALA A 26 -9.75 -17.68 -2.36
CA ALA A 26 -11.11 -17.78 -1.82
C ALA A 26 -11.63 -19.21 -1.91
N GLY A 27 -11.41 -19.88 -3.03
CA GLY A 27 -11.88 -21.23 -3.29
C GLY A 27 -11.24 -22.26 -2.38
N GLU A 28 -9.91 -22.16 -2.20
CA GLU A 28 -9.16 -22.98 -1.25
C GLU A 28 -9.69 -22.79 0.19
N ARG A 29 -9.84 -21.53 0.63
CA ARG A 29 -10.33 -21.22 1.99
C ARG A 29 -11.77 -21.67 2.22
N CYS A 30 -12.64 -21.54 1.21
CA CYS A 30 -14.07 -21.84 1.35
C CYS A 30 -14.42 -23.31 1.04
N GLY A 31 -13.49 -24.06 0.44
CA GLY A 31 -13.72 -25.44 -0.01
C GLY A 31 -14.75 -25.55 -1.14
N THR A 32 -14.95 -24.48 -1.91
CA THR A 32 -15.94 -24.41 -2.99
C THR A 32 -15.50 -23.40 -4.03
N GLU A 33 -15.95 -23.57 -5.27
CA GLU A 33 -15.67 -22.60 -6.33
C GLU A 33 -16.33 -21.24 -6.01
N VAL A 34 -15.56 -20.17 -6.14
CA VAL A 34 -16.02 -18.80 -5.92
C VAL A 34 -16.10 -18.10 -7.26
N THR A 35 -17.22 -17.45 -7.55
CA THR A 35 -17.38 -16.73 -8.83
C THR A 35 -16.86 -15.30 -8.73
N ARG A 36 -16.57 -14.70 -9.89
CA ARG A 36 -16.14 -13.30 -9.98
C ARG A 36 -17.17 -12.34 -9.38
N GLU A 37 -18.44 -12.61 -9.60
CA GLU A 37 -19.58 -11.83 -9.09
C GLU A 37 -19.63 -11.91 -7.56
N GLN A 38 -19.44 -13.11 -7.00
CA GLN A 38 -19.37 -13.30 -5.56
C GLN A 38 -18.21 -12.52 -4.95
N LEU A 39 -17.03 -12.53 -5.58
CA LEU A 39 -15.88 -11.73 -5.15
C LEU A 39 -16.20 -10.23 -5.15
N TRP A 40 -16.72 -9.68 -6.25
CA TRP A 40 -17.05 -8.24 -6.34
C TRP A 40 -18.20 -7.81 -5.42
N ALA A 41 -19.15 -8.70 -5.13
CA ALA A 41 -20.18 -8.46 -4.13
C ALA A 41 -19.60 -8.49 -2.72
N SER A 42 -18.60 -9.35 -2.47
CA SER A 42 -18.00 -9.54 -1.16
C SER A 42 -17.28 -8.29 -0.62
N ILE A 43 -16.67 -7.49 -1.49
CA ILE A 43 -15.96 -6.27 -1.06
C ILE A 43 -16.92 -5.13 -0.69
N ARG A 44 -18.23 -5.27 -0.92
CA ARG A 44 -19.26 -4.26 -0.58
C ARG A 44 -20.04 -4.60 0.69
N ARG A 45 -19.64 -5.65 1.40
CA ARG A 45 -20.29 -6.12 2.62
C ARG A 45 -20.27 -5.06 3.73
N LYS A 46 -21.22 -5.16 4.66
CA LYS A 46 -21.42 -4.19 5.74
C LYS A 46 -20.28 -4.16 6.76
N GLU A 47 -19.52 -5.24 6.83
CA GLU A 47 -18.34 -5.39 7.68
C GLU A 47 -17.21 -4.45 7.26
N PHE A 48 -17.21 -3.98 6.01
CA PHE A 48 -16.26 -2.99 5.52
C PHE A 48 -16.86 -1.58 5.59
N ASN A 49 -16.16 -0.69 6.27
CA ASN A 49 -16.43 0.75 6.22
C ASN A 49 -16.16 1.30 4.79
N ARG A 50 -16.65 2.52 4.49
CA ARG A 50 -16.54 3.10 3.14
C ARG A 50 -15.08 3.19 2.64
N PRO A 51 -14.10 3.65 3.45
CA PRO A 51 -12.69 3.61 3.07
C PRO A 51 -12.18 2.21 2.74
N ALA A 52 -12.50 1.20 3.56
CA ALA A 52 -12.09 -0.18 3.35
C ALA A 52 -12.67 -0.75 2.05
N ARG A 53 -13.93 -0.47 1.71
CA ARG A 53 -14.53 -0.92 0.43
C ARG A 53 -13.79 -0.35 -0.77
N PHE A 54 -13.49 0.96 -0.74
CA PHE A 54 -12.74 1.61 -1.81
C PHE A 54 -11.32 1.07 -1.90
N PHE A 55 -10.66 0.88 -0.76
CA PHE A 55 -9.35 0.25 -0.68
C PHE A 55 -9.35 -1.15 -1.31
N MET A 56 -10.28 -2.02 -0.93
CA MET A 56 -10.41 -3.38 -1.48
C MET A 56 -10.68 -3.37 -3.00
N TRP A 57 -11.48 -2.44 -3.48
CA TRP A 57 -11.69 -2.23 -4.92
C TRP A 57 -10.38 -1.82 -5.62
N MET A 58 -9.64 -0.87 -5.06
CA MET A 58 -8.33 -0.45 -5.57
C MET A 58 -7.29 -1.58 -5.53
N LEU A 59 -7.35 -2.47 -4.54
CA LEU A 59 -6.49 -3.65 -4.47
C LEU A 59 -6.71 -4.57 -5.66
N LEU A 60 -7.97 -4.91 -5.94
CA LEU A 60 -8.32 -5.80 -7.05
C LEU A 60 -7.95 -5.20 -8.41
N HIS A 61 -7.98 -3.88 -8.55
CA HIS A 61 -7.54 -3.17 -9.75
C HIS A 61 -6.02 -2.91 -9.82
N ASP A 62 -5.25 -3.37 -8.83
CA ASP A 62 -3.82 -3.08 -8.67
C ASP A 62 -3.45 -1.60 -8.52
N GLY A 63 -4.42 -0.70 -8.37
CA GLY A 63 -4.19 0.75 -8.31
C GLY A 63 -3.40 1.23 -7.09
N TYR A 64 -3.21 0.38 -6.08
CA TYR A 64 -2.35 0.65 -4.91
C TYR A 64 -1.09 -0.23 -4.83
N THR A 65 -0.90 -1.11 -5.81
CA THR A 65 0.29 -1.95 -5.99
C THR A 65 0.63 -2.75 -4.73
N VAL A 66 -0.10 -3.85 -4.53
CA VAL A 66 -0.03 -4.68 -3.30
C VAL A 66 0.71 -6.00 -3.55
N GLY A 67 1.28 -6.62 -2.50
CA GLY A 67 2.00 -7.89 -2.61
C GLY A 67 3.52 -7.70 -2.70
N ARG A 68 4.14 -7.97 -3.87
CA ARG A 68 5.61 -7.89 -4.01
C ARG A 68 6.17 -6.50 -3.68
N HIS A 69 5.42 -5.46 -4.00
CA HIS A 69 5.72 -4.06 -3.68
C HIS A 69 5.55 -3.72 -2.19
N TRP A 70 4.85 -4.55 -1.42
CA TRP A 70 4.66 -4.34 0.02
C TRP A 70 5.87 -4.79 0.83
N LYS A 71 6.72 -5.68 0.30
CA LYS A 71 7.88 -6.25 1.01
C LYS A 71 8.83 -5.24 1.68
N HIS A 72 8.73 -3.95 1.33
CA HIS A 72 9.56 -2.87 1.88
C HIS A 72 8.76 -1.78 2.63
N ILE A 73 7.48 -2.01 2.96
CA ILE A 73 6.69 -1.06 3.75
C ILE A 73 7.10 -1.14 5.22
N SER A 74 7.69 -0.06 5.73
CA SER A 74 7.97 0.11 7.16
C SER A 74 6.70 -0.05 7.99
N GLY A 75 6.77 -0.80 9.08
CA GLY A 75 5.62 -1.09 9.96
C GLY A 75 4.72 -2.23 9.48
N GLN A 76 4.87 -2.75 8.25
CA GLN A 76 4.07 -3.90 7.80
C GLN A 76 4.25 -5.13 8.71
N ARG A 77 5.50 -5.49 9.01
CA ARG A 77 5.83 -6.66 9.84
C ARG A 77 5.22 -6.54 11.23
N GLU A 78 5.22 -5.34 11.80
CA GLU A 78 4.67 -5.06 13.11
C GLU A 78 3.14 -5.23 13.12
N ILE A 79 2.44 -4.60 12.18
CA ILE A 79 0.98 -4.71 12.09
C ILE A 79 0.53 -6.15 11.84
N TRP A 80 1.18 -6.88 10.93
CA TRP A 80 0.86 -8.29 10.73
C TRP A 80 1.25 -9.17 11.94
N GLY A 81 2.29 -8.81 12.68
CA GLY A 81 2.65 -9.45 13.95
C GLY A 81 1.56 -9.29 15.01
N LEU A 82 1.02 -8.09 15.16
CA LEU A 82 -0.09 -7.81 16.08
C LEU A 82 -1.37 -8.54 15.65
N ALA A 83 -1.69 -8.52 14.35
CA ALA A 83 -2.83 -9.25 13.81
C ALA A 83 -2.71 -10.76 14.06
N GLN A 84 -1.52 -11.34 13.83
CA GLN A 84 -1.23 -12.74 14.11
C GLN A 84 -1.44 -13.08 15.60
N GLN A 85 -0.96 -12.24 16.52
CA GLN A 85 -1.12 -12.47 17.96
C GLN A 85 -2.60 -12.48 18.37
N ILE A 86 -3.36 -11.47 17.94
CA ILE A 86 -4.79 -11.36 18.24
C ILE A 86 -5.58 -12.54 17.64
N TRP A 87 -5.23 -12.96 16.42
CA TRP A 87 -5.85 -14.13 15.78
C TRP A 87 -5.58 -15.43 16.54
N ARG A 88 -4.32 -15.67 16.95
CA ARG A 88 -3.92 -16.82 17.75
C ARG A 88 -4.62 -16.85 19.11
N GLN A 89 -4.80 -15.70 19.75
CA GLN A 89 -5.52 -15.61 21.02
C GLN A 89 -6.95 -16.14 20.88
N LYS A 90 -7.64 -15.76 19.79
CA LYS A 90 -9.04 -16.15 19.54
C LYS A 90 -9.19 -17.60 19.04
N THR A 91 -8.37 -18.03 18.10
CA THR A 91 -8.61 -19.27 17.33
C THR A 91 -7.62 -20.39 17.64
N LYS A 92 -6.51 -20.09 18.31
CA LYS A 92 -5.36 -21.00 18.51
C LYS A 92 -4.70 -21.48 17.20
N THR A 93 -4.98 -20.82 16.08
CA THR A 93 -4.39 -21.11 14.76
C THR A 93 -3.60 -19.92 14.23
N ASP A 94 -2.87 -20.16 13.14
CA ASP A 94 -2.09 -19.12 12.47
C ASP A 94 -2.89 -18.32 11.45
N LEU A 95 -2.61 -17.02 11.36
CA LEU A 95 -3.23 -16.14 10.37
C LEU A 95 -2.39 -16.15 9.09
N THR A 96 -2.86 -16.87 8.08
CA THR A 96 -2.20 -16.85 6.77
C THR A 96 -2.54 -15.56 6.02
N ILE A 97 -1.53 -14.78 5.66
CA ILE A 97 -1.68 -13.53 4.92
C ILE A 97 -0.99 -13.64 3.56
N THR A 98 -1.78 -13.70 2.50
CA THR A 98 -1.31 -13.61 1.11
C THR A 98 -2.04 -12.48 0.37
N LYS A 99 -1.51 -12.02 -0.77
CA LYS A 99 -2.19 -11.02 -1.61
C LYS A 99 -3.61 -11.50 -1.97
N GLY A 100 -3.75 -12.77 -2.37
CA GLY A 100 -5.04 -13.39 -2.68
C GLY A 100 -6.00 -13.39 -1.50
N ILE A 101 -5.53 -13.77 -0.30
CA ILE A 101 -6.35 -13.76 0.93
C ILE A 101 -6.79 -12.34 1.30
N ILE A 102 -5.90 -11.35 1.21
CA ILE A 102 -6.26 -9.95 1.48
C ILE A 102 -7.37 -9.52 0.52
N MET A 103 -7.22 -9.76 -0.78
CA MET A 103 -8.18 -9.34 -1.80
C MET A 103 -9.53 -10.07 -1.71
N SER A 104 -9.54 -11.33 -1.26
CA SER A 104 -10.75 -12.13 -1.14
C SER A 104 -11.29 -12.25 0.29
N CYS A 105 -10.75 -11.50 1.27
CA CYS A 105 -11.07 -11.70 2.68
C CYS A 105 -12.59 -11.65 2.94
N GLY A 106 -13.30 -10.75 2.25
CA GLY A 106 -14.75 -10.55 2.31
C GLY A 106 -15.62 -11.71 1.82
N VAL A 107 -15.07 -12.64 1.03
CA VAL A 107 -15.79 -13.83 0.55
C VAL A 107 -16.12 -14.73 1.75
N ARG A 108 -17.31 -15.33 1.74
CA ARG A 108 -17.76 -16.29 2.76
C ARG A 108 -18.19 -17.58 2.08
N SER A 109 -18.00 -18.70 2.76
CA SER A 109 -18.55 -19.98 2.31
C SER A 109 -20.08 -19.96 2.37
N PRO A 110 -20.80 -20.54 1.39
CA PRO A 110 -22.26 -20.60 1.37
C PRO A 110 -22.86 -21.26 2.63
N SER A 111 -22.14 -22.22 3.22
CA SER A 111 -22.50 -22.92 4.45
C SER A 111 -22.42 -22.06 5.72
N SER A 112 -21.87 -20.84 5.62
CA SER A 112 -21.69 -19.91 6.75
C SER A 112 -22.85 -18.90 6.90
N HIS A 113 -23.99 -19.13 6.25
CA HIS A 113 -25.09 -18.16 6.27
C HIS A 113 -25.65 -17.92 7.68
N ARG A 114 -25.49 -16.68 8.17
CA ARG A 114 -26.23 -16.06 9.28
C ARG A 114 -26.24 -16.79 10.64
N SER A 115 -25.36 -17.75 10.90
CA SER A 115 -25.32 -18.39 12.21
C SER A 115 -24.32 -17.71 13.14
N GLN A 116 -24.69 -17.54 14.41
CA GLN A 116 -23.76 -17.16 15.50
C GLN A 116 -22.80 -18.31 15.85
N THR A 117 -22.54 -19.21 14.89
CA THR A 117 -21.60 -20.32 15.07
C THR A 117 -20.19 -19.78 15.27
N LYS A 118 -19.39 -20.55 16.01
CA LYS A 118 -17.95 -20.27 16.21
C LYS A 118 -17.27 -19.91 14.88
N ARG A 119 -17.45 -20.75 13.85
CA ARG A 119 -16.91 -20.55 12.50
C ARG A 119 -17.36 -19.25 11.83
N GLY A 120 -18.64 -18.90 11.97
CA GLY A 120 -19.18 -17.64 11.42
C GLY A 120 -18.57 -16.40 12.09
N THR A 121 -18.42 -16.42 13.41
CA THR A 121 -17.82 -15.30 14.16
C THR A 121 -16.32 -15.15 13.89
N GLU A 122 -15.58 -16.26 13.76
CA GLU A 122 -14.17 -16.27 13.40
C GLU A 122 -13.94 -15.76 11.97
N THR A 123 -14.80 -16.15 11.02
CA THR A 123 -14.74 -15.65 9.64
C THR A 123 -14.95 -14.14 9.59
N ARG A 124 -15.97 -13.63 10.29
CA ARG A 124 -16.23 -12.18 10.38
C ARG A 124 -15.07 -11.45 11.05
N PHE A 125 -14.49 -12.04 12.09
CA PHE A 125 -13.34 -11.45 12.77
C PHE A 125 -12.10 -11.39 11.86
N CYS A 126 -11.80 -12.48 11.15
CA CYS A 126 -10.73 -12.55 10.17
C CYS A 126 -10.87 -11.46 9.10
N GLN A 127 -12.09 -11.27 8.58
CA GLN A 127 -12.42 -10.22 7.60
C GLN A 127 -12.02 -8.84 8.09
N ILE A 128 -12.49 -8.47 9.28
CA ILE A 128 -12.21 -7.15 9.89
C ILE A 128 -10.72 -7.00 10.14
N LEU A 129 -10.10 -8.00 10.76
CA LEU A 129 -8.69 -7.98 11.14
C LEU A 129 -7.79 -7.79 9.92
N ILE A 130 -8.03 -8.55 8.85
CA ILE A 130 -7.25 -8.45 7.61
C ILE A 130 -7.48 -7.11 6.91
N SER A 131 -8.74 -6.68 6.77
CA SER A 131 -9.04 -5.43 6.05
C SER A 131 -8.50 -4.20 6.76
N GLU A 132 -8.68 -4.11 8.09
CA GLU A 132 -8.19 -2.97 8.87
C GLU A 132 -6.65 -2.94 8.92
N SER A 133 -6.01 -4.10 9.10
CA SER A 133 -4.54 -4.21 9.08
C SER A 133 -3.96 -3.80 7.72
N ALA A 134 -4.51 -4.33 6.62
CA ALA A 134 -4.05 -4.00 5.27
C ALA A 134 -4.25 -2.51 4.94
N HIS A 135 -5.39 -1.95 5.32
CA HIS A 135 -5.68 -0.53 5.09
C HIS A 135 -4.75 0.37 5.92
N LEU A 136 -4.47 0.04 7.18
CA LEU A 136 -3.53 0.77 8.02
C LEU A 136 -2.11 0.74 7.44
N ILE A 137 -1.63 -0.43 6.99
CA ILE A 137 -0.31 -0.57 6.33
C ILE A 137 -0.22 0.33 5.10
N TRP A 138 -1.26 0.33 4.25
CA TRP A 138 -1.32 1.21 3.09
C TRP A 138 -1.32 2.69 3.48
N LYS A 139 -2.08 3.06 4.52
CA LYS A 139 -2.15 4.44 5.02
C LYS A 139 -0.77 4.92 5.52
N MET A 140 -0.12 4.12 6.37
CA MET A 140 1.23 4.44 6.88
C MET A 140 2.26 4.59 5.76
N ARG A 141 2.21 3.71 4.75
CA ARG A 141 3.06 3.84 3.55
C ARG A 141 2.85 5.21 2.89
N ASN A 142 1.61 5.60 2.65
CA ASN A 142 1.30 6.83 1.94
C ASN A 142 1.65 8.07 2.78
N ASP A 143 1.39 8.06 4.09
CA ASP A 143 1.76 9.17 4.96
C ASP A 143 3.28 9.35 5.00
N ARG A 144 4.05 8.26 5.05
CA ARG A 144 5.52 8.31 4.90
C ARG A 144 5.94 8.89 3.56
N GLN A 145 5.33 8.44 2.45
CA GLN A 145 5.64 8.98 1.11
C GLN A 145 5.30 10.48 1.01
N ARG A 146 4.16 10.91 1.55
CA ARG A 146 3.76 12.33 1.59
C ARG A 146 4.77 13.17 2.38
N TRP A 147 5.22 12.67 3.52
CA TRP A 147 6.23 13.35 4.33
C TRP A 147 7.58 13.44 3.61
N THR A 148 8.07 12.34 3.02
CA THR A 148 9.30 12.35 2.21
C THR A 148 9.19 13.29 1.01
N HIS A 149 8.04 13.36 0.33
CA HIS A 149 7.80 14.34 -0.72
C HIS A 149 7.80 15.77 -0.20
N ALA A 150 7.22 16.04 0.97
CA ALA A 150 7.22 17.36 1.59
C ALA A 150 8.65 17.82 1.93
N LEU A 151 9.49 16.94 2.49
CA LEU A 151 10.90 17.21 2.75
C LEU A 151 11.67 17.50 1.46
N ASN A 152 11.55 16.63 0.45
CA ASN A 152 12.19 16.82 -0.84
C ASN A 152 11.75 18.11 -1.53
N ARG A 153 10.46 18.46 -1.44
CA ARG A 153 9.95 19.73 -1.94
C ARG A 153 10.58 20.90 -1.20
N ARG A 154 10.73 20.81 0.12
CA ARG A 154 11.32 21.89 0.92
C ARG A 154 12.81 22.08 0.62
N MET A 155 13.57 20.99 0.55
CA MET A 155 14.97 21.03 0.15
C MET A 155 15.15 21.67 -1.23
N LYS A 156 14.32 21.28 -2.22
CA LYS A 156 14.35 21.89 -3.56
C LYS A 156 14.04 23.38 -3.52
N LEU A 157 13.10 23.82 -2.68
CA LEU A 157 12.81 25.23 -2.49
C LEU A 157 14.00 25.98 -1.88
N ASP A 158 14.68 25.43 -0.88
CA ASP A 158 15.88 26.03 -0.31
C ASP A 158 17.00 26.17 -1.36
N CYS A 159 17.17 25.16 -2.22
CA CYS A 159 18.11 25.22 -3.35
C CYS A 159 17.73 26.35 -4.32
N ILE A 160 16.46 26.44 -4.72
CA ILE A 160 15.98 27.52 -5.60
C ILE A 160 16.21 28.89 -4.97
N LEU A 161 15.84 29.07 -3.70
CA LEU A 161 15.98 30.33 -2.97
C LEU A 161 17.45 30.71 -2.72
N SER A 162 18.39 29.77 -2.86
CA SER A 162 19.83 30.05 -2.78
C SER A 162 20.43 30.65 -4.05
N ASP A 163 19.66 30.71 -5.15
CA ASP A 163 20.12 31.30 -6.41
C ASP A 163 20.27 32.83 -6.30
N ARG A 164 21.52 33.28 -6.14
CA ARG A 164 21.87 34.71 -6.10
C ARG A 164 21.60 35.46 -7.39
N LYS A 165 21.62 34.81 -8.56
CA LYS A 165 21.29 35.48 -9.83
C LYS A 165 19.81 35.86 -9.85
N ARG A 166 18.96 34.99 -9.31
CA ARG A 166 17.50 35.18 -9.29
C ARG A 166 17.01 36.05 -8.14
N PHE A 167 17.56 35.87 -6.93
CA PHE A 167 17.05 36.50 -5.71
C PHE A 167 17.98 37.56 -5.09
N GLN A 168 19.16 37.79 -5.68
CA GLN A 168 20.12 38.82 -5.28
C GLN A 168 20.40 38.80 -3.77
N ARG A 169 20.23 39.94 -3.07
CA ARG A 169 20.46 40.08 -1.63
C ARG A 169 19.46 39.30 -0.76
N LYS A 170 18.32 38.87 -1.32
CA LYS A 170 17.31 38.06 -0.63
C LYS A 170 17.57 36.56 -0.73
N ALA A 171 18.58 36.15 -1.51
CA ALA A 171 18.93 34.74 -1.67
C ALA A 171 19.44 34.14 -0.36
N THR A 172 19.00 32.93 -0.05
CA THR A 172 19.56 32.15 1.07
C THR A 172 21.03 31.83 0.79
N GLN A 173 21.87 31.86 1.82
CA GLN A 173 23.28 31.50 1.64
C GLN A 173 23.40 30.01 1.30
N LYS A 174 24.11 29.68 0.22
CA LYS A 174 24.34 28.29 -0.19
C LYS A 174 24.99 27.45 0.89
N SER A 175 25.98 27.99 1.60
CA SER A 175 26.64 27.32 2.72
C SER A 175 25.66 26.93 3.84
N LEU A 176 24.63 27.75 4.09
CA LEU A 176 23.57 27.43 5.04
C LEU A 176 22.69 26.29 4.53
N VAL A 177 22.34 26.27 3.24
CA VAL A 177 21.56 25.18 2.63
C VAL A 177 22.33 23.86 2.70
N LEU A 178 23.60 23.86 2.30
CA LEU A 178 24.46 22.67 2.35
C LEU A 178 24.55 22.12 3.78
N LYS A 179 24.82 22.96 4.78
CA LYS A 179 24.88 22.55 6.19
C LYS A 179 23.53 22.07 6.74
N THR A 180 22.43 22.71 6.34
CA THR A 180 21.07 22.34 6.80
C THR A 180 20.70 20.91 6.40
N TRP A 181 21.06 20.51 5.18
CA TRP A 181 20.68 19.22 4.61
C TRP A 181 21.80 18.16 4.67
N GLN A 182 22.97 18.51 5.19
CA GLN A 182 24.10 17.61 5.36
C GLN A 182 23.74 16.40 6.25
N GLY A 183 24.17 15.21 5.85
CA GLY A 183 23.90 13.95 6.53
C GLY A 183 22.49 13.40 6.33
N THR A 184 21.68 14.00 5.45
CA THR A 184 20.27 13.61 5.23
C THR A 184 19.98 13.18 3.80
N LEU A 185 20.97 13.19 2.89
CA LEU A 185 20.76 12.91 1.48
C LEU A 185 20.94 11.43 1.15
N LEU A 186 20.21 10.94 0.15
CA LEU A 186 20.46 9.62 -0.42
C LEU A 186 21.81 9.62 -1.13
N GLU A 187 22.63 8.60 -0.84
CA GLU A 187 23.93 8.39 -1.48
C GLU A 187 24.84 9.64 -1.40
N GLU A 188 24.80 10.35 -0.29
CA GLU A 188 25.47 11.65 -0.09
C GLU A 188 26.98 11.62 -0.40
N SER A 189 27.64 10.49 -0.14
CA SER A 189 29.06 10.30 -0.46
C SER A 189 29.40 10.35 -1.95
N SER A 190 28.40 10.17 -2.82
CA SER A 190 28.55 10.26 -4.28
C SER A 190 28.27 11.67 -4.82
N LEU A 191 27.76 12.57 -4.00
CA LEU A 191 27.42 13.93 -4.39
C LEU A 191 28.65 14.85 -4.27
N PRO A 192 28.79 15.86 -5.15
CA PRO A 192 29.82 16.88 -4.98
C PRO A 192 29.52 17.79 -3.79
N GLU A 193 30.54 18.53 -3.36
CA GLU A 193 30.45 19.45 -2.22
C GLU A 193 29.34 20.51 -2.40
N ASP A 194 29.15 21.05 -3.61
CA ASP A 194 27.98 21.87 -3.96
C ASP A 194 26.99 21.11 -4.84
N TRP A 195 26.10 20.35 -4.20
CA TRP A 195 25.03 19.61 -4.87
C TRP A 195 23.77 20.44 -5.15
N THR A 196 23.69 21.72 -4.72
CA THR A 196 22.46 22.54 -4.80
C THR A 196 21.97 22.80 -6.23
N THR A 197 22.82 22.55 -7.22
CA THR A 197 22.52 22.71 -8.65
C THR A 197 22.21 21.39 -9.36
N ILE A 198 22.36 20.25 -8.67
CA ILE A 198 22.14 18.93 -9.25
C ILE A 198 20.66 18.56 -9.20
N ASN A 199 20.15 18.09 -10.33
CA ASN A 199 18.83 17.50 -10.42
C ASN A 199 18.82 16.08 -9.83
N GLY A 200 17.71 15.71 -9.20
CA GLY A 200 17.54 14.34 -8.70
C GLY A 200 18.11 14.07 -7.31
N VAL A 201 18.69 15.08 -6.64
CA VAL A 201 19.04 14.96 -5.22
C VAL A 201 17.77 14.77 -4.40
N LEU A 202 17.80 13.80 -3.47
CA LEU A 202 16.68 13.44 -2.62
C LEU A 202 17.14 13.28 -1.18
N VAL A 203 16.29 13.73 -0.25
CA VAL A 203 16.38 13.42 1.17
C VAL A 203 16.10 11.93 1.36
N GLY A 204 17.01 11.27 2.05
CA GLY A 204 17.02 9.85 2.33
C GLY A 204 16.69 9.53 3.77
N ILE A 205 16.01 8.40 3.97
CA ILE A 205 15.93 7.78 5.30
C ILE A 205 16.89 6.60 5.23
N ILE A 206 18.02 6.71 5.93
CA ILE A 206 18.97 5.60 6.10
C ILE A 206 18.20 4.45 6.78
N LYS A 207 18.32 3.25 6.22
CA LYS A 207 17.70 2.02 6.74
C LYS A 207 18.69 1.24 7.59
#